data_AF-A0A3R8SDY2-F1
#
_entry.id   AF-A0A3R8SDY2-F1
#
_cell.length_a   1.000
_cell.length_b   1.000
_cell.length_c   1.000
_cell.angle_alpha   90.00
_cell.angle_beta   90.00
_cell.angle_gamma   90.00
#
_symmetry.space_group_name_H-M   'P 1'
#
loop_
_entity.id
_entity.type
_entity.pdbx_description
1 polymer ?
#
loop_
_entity_poly.entity_id
_entity_poly.type
_entity_poly.pdbx_seq_one_letter_code
_entity_poly.pdbx_strand_id
1 'polypeptide(L)'
;MTDDHPRTTRRRPRGRDRTGRRAFRAHTPGRTRQLTLRGSEHASFTGAEALLPQSELPASVPTGDLGTIAPAAAIRPTEAHVAAHFGHWSRGRVGRLRERPSPIHPAMDFAG
;
A
#
# COMPACT_ATOMS: atom_id res chain seq x y z
N MET A 1 -14.47 -49.66 17.18
CA MET A 1 -14.45 -48.51 18.11
C MET A 1 -13.25 -47.68 17.72
N THR A 2 -13.45 -46.71 16.84
CA THR A 2 -12.39 -45.87 16.28
C THR A 2 -12.73 -44.45 16.70
N ASP A 3 -11.92 -43.87 17.56
CA ASP A 3 -12.06 -42.49 18.03
C ASP A 3 -11.90 -41.52 16.85
N ASP A 4 -13.02 -40.96 16.42
CA ASP A 4 -13.07 -39.81 15.52
C ASP A 4 -13.11 -38.55 16.40
N HIS A 5 -11.93 -38.01 16.71
CA HIS A 5 -11.85 -36.73 17.42
C HIS A 5 -11.94 -35.57 16.43
N PRO A 6 -12.95 -34.68 16.57
CA PRO A 6 -13.22 -33.62 15.62
C PRO A 6 -12.13 -32.55 15.69
N ARG A 7 -11.50 -32.26 14.54
CA ARG A 7 -10.76 -31.00 14.34
C ARG A 7 -11.76 -29.85 14.32
N THR A 8 -12.15 -29.39 15.50
CA THR A 8 -12.77 -28.07 15.67
C THR A 8 -11.72 -27.02 15.36
N THR A 9 -11.58 -26.66 14.08
CA THR A 9 -10.95 -25.40 13.71
C THR A 9 -11.81 -24.28 14.29
N ARG A 10 -11.47 -23.85 15.51
CA ARG A 10 -12.02 -22.65 16.13
C ARG A 10 -11.60 -21.47 15.26
N ARG A 11 -12.44 -21.16 14.28
CA ARG A 11 -12.27 -20.02 13.38
C ARG A 11 -12.23 -18.77 14.25
N ARG A 12 -11.03 -18.21 14.44
CA ARG A 12 -10.84 -17.03 15.29
C ARG A 12 -11.72 -15.88 14.79
N PRO A 13 -12.36 -15.12 15.70
CA PRO A 13 -13.23 -14.03 15.30
C PRO A 13 -12.47 -13.02 14.43
N ARG A 14 -13.05 -12.68 13.28
CA ARG A 14 -12.56 -11.62 12.39
C ARG A 14 -12.98 -10.27 13.01
N GLY A 15 -12.13 -9.76 13.90
CA GLY A 15 -12.33 -8.46 14.54
C GLY A 15 -11.08 -7.98 15.27
N ARG A 16 -10.16 -7.35 14.53
CA ARG A 16 -9.10 -6.44 15.03
C ARG A 16 -8.40 -5.84 13.81
N ASP A 17 -7.93 -4.60 13.88
CA ASP A 17 -6.96 -4.04 12.92
C ASP A 17 -5.76 -5.00 12.81
N ARG A 18 -5.74 -5.84 11.77
CA ARG A 18 -4.73 -6.89 11.57
C ARG A 18 -3.40 -6.33 11.07
N THR A 19 -3.36 -5.05 10.70
CA THR A 19 -2.17 -4.46 10.09
C THR A 19 -1.28 -3.73 11.09
N GLY A 20 -1.75 -3.55 12.34
CA GLY A 20 -1.03 -2.82 13.38
C GLY A 20 -0.85 -1.32 13.07
N ARG A 21 -1.29 -0.84 11.90
CA ARG A 21 -1.06 0.53 11.42
C ARG A 21 -1.77 1.57 12.27
N ARG A 22 -2.97 1.27 12.79
CA ARG A 22 -3.68 2.18 13.69
C ARG A 22 -2.96 2.30 15.03
N ALA A 23 -2.53 1.16 15.60
CA ALA A 23 -1.76 1.14 16.83
C ALA A 23 -0.43 1.88 16.67
N PHE A 24 0.30 1.63 15.58
CA PHE A 24 1.54 2.34 15.25
C PHE A 24 1.33 3.85 15.22
N ARG A 25 0.30 4.36 14.54
CA ARG A 25 0.00 5.80 14.50
C ARG A 25 -0.36 6.37 15.87
N ALA A 26 -1.15 5.64 16.66
CA ALA A 26 -1.55 6.08 18.01
C ALA A 26 -0.34 6.21 18.96
N HIS A 27 0.72 5.44 18.72
CA HIS A 27 1.93 5.41 19.54
C HIS A 27 3.17 6.05 18.88
N THR A 28 3.02 6.71 17.73
CA THR A 28 4.11 7.45 17.08
C THR A 28 3.92 8.94 17.33
N PRO A 29 4.78 9.59 18.15
CA PRO A 29 4.72 11.02 18.35
C PRO A 29 4.96 11.80 17.05
N GLY A 30 4.31 12.95 16.91
CA GLY A 30 4.44 13.80 15.72
C GLY A 30 3.49 13.42 14.57
N ARG A 31 3.68 14.07 13.42
CA ARG A 31 2.77 13.89 12.27
C ARG A 31 3.08 12.61 11.50
N THR A 32 2.19 11.62 11.61
CA THR A 32 2.13 10.47 10.70
C THR A 32 1.08 10.67 9.61
N ARG A 33 1.27 10.01 8.47
CA ARG A 33 0.29 9.94 7.36
C ARG A 33 0.23 8.50 6.86
N GLN A 34 -0.97 8.00 6.62
CA GLN A 34 -1.20 6.76 5.89
C GLN A 34 -1.78 7.13 4.54
N LEU A 35 -1.21 6.56 3.48
CA LEU A 35 -1.68 6.73 2.12
C LEU A 35 -2.12 5.39 1.56
N THR A 36 -3.04 5.42 0.60
CA THR A 36 -3.44 4.28 -0.22
C THR A 36 -3.29 4.68 -1.68
N LEU A 37 -2.80 3.76 -2.50
CA LEU A 37 -2.81 3.88 -3.96
C LEU A 37 -3.98 3.04 -4.50
N ARG A 38 -4.98 3.67 -5.09
CA ARG A 38 -6.17 2.97 -5.58
C ARG A 38 -5.81 2.12 -6.80
N GLY A 39 -6.25 0.86 -6.79
CA GLY A 39 -6.01 -0.09 -7.89
C GLY A 39 -4.62 -0.72 -7.88
N SER A 40 -3.75 -0.40 -6.91
CA SER A 40 -2.47 -1.10 -6.74
C SER A 40 -2.63 -2.33 -5.86
N GLU A 41 -1.76 -3.31 -6.08
CA GLU A 41 -1.49 -4.39 -5.15
C GLU A 41 -0.08 -4.27 -4.55
N HIS A 42 0.31 -5.22 -3.71
CA HIS A 42 1.54 -5.15 -2.92
C HIS A 42 2.80 -4.91 -3.78
N ALA A 43 2.91 -5.59 -4.92
CA ALA A 43 4.12 -5.52 -5.73
C ALA A 43 4.26 -4.19 -6.49
N SER A 44 3.21 -3.35 -6.52
CA SER A 44 3.26 -2.02 -7.12
C SER A 44 4.22 -1.04 -6.47
N PHE A 45 4.64 -1.32 -5.23
CA PHE A 45 5.61 -0.51 -4.51
C PHE A 45 7.06 -1.00 -4.69
N THR A 46 7.30 -1.85 -5.70
CA THR A 46 8.61 -2.45 -5.99
C THR A 46 8.97 -2.25 -7.46
N GLY A 47 10.19 -2.62 -7.84
CA GLY A 47 10.60 -2.64 -9.26
C GLY A 47 9.75 -3.57 -10.13
N ALA A 48 8.98 -4.49 -9.55
CA ALA A 48 8.05 -5.36 -10.28
C ALA A 48 7.01 -4.57 -11.10
N GLU A 49 6.57 -3.41 -10.61
CA GLU A 49 5.62 -2.54 -11.33
C GLU A 49 6.15 -2.09 -12.70
N ALA A 50 7.47 -1.96 -12.85
CA ALA A 50 8.10 -1.64 -14.13
C ALA A 50 8.40 -2.87 -14.99
N LEU A 51 8.69 -4.02 -14.35
CA LEU A 51 9.21 -5.21 -15.02
C LEU A 51 8.13 -6.22 -15.44
N LEU A 52 7.17 -6.53 -14.56
CA LEU A 52 6.14 -7.54 -14.84
C LEU A 52 5.26 -7.20 -16.06
N PRO A 53 4.89 -5.93 -16.34
CA PRO A 53 4.13 -5.59 -17.55
C PRO A 53 4.88 -5.88 -18.85
N GLN A 54 6.20 -6.05 -18.80
CA GLN A 54 7.06 -6.37 -19.94
C GLN A 54 7.33 -7.89 -20.07
N SER A 55 6.83 -8.69 -19.14
CA SER A 55 7.00 -10.14 -19.15
C SER A 55 6.04 -10.81 -20.14
N GLU A 56 6.41 -11.99 -20.64
CA GLU A 56 5.54 -12.85 -21.48
C GLU A 56 4.58 -13.70 -20.64
N LEU A 57 4.35 -13.34 -19.38
CA LEU A 57 3.46 -14.07 -18.48
C LEU A 57 1.99 -13.84 -18.86
N PRO A 58 1.09 -14.79 -18.51
CA PRO A 58 -0.34 -14.57 -18.63
C PRO A 58 -0.76 -13.30 -17.88
N ALA A 59 -1.62 -12.48 -18.49
CA ALA A 59 -2.05 -11.18 -17.94
C ALA A 59 -2.63 -11.26 -16.51
N SER A 60 -3.12 -12.43 -16.09
CA SER A 60 -3.58 -12.69 -14.73
C SER A 60 -2.47 -12.59 -13.67
N VAL A 61 -1.22 -12.87 -14.02
CA VAL A 61 -0.08 -12.81 -13.09
C VAL A 61 0.26 -11.34 -12.76
N PRO A 62 0.57 -10.46 -13.74
CA PRO A 62 0.78 -9.04 -13.43
C PRO A 62 -0.44 -8.39 -12.77
N THR A 63 -1.67 -8.74 -13.19
CA THR A 63 -2.89 -8.17 -12.59
C THR A 63 -3.06 -8.61 -11.12
N GLY A 64 -2.69 -9.84 -10.78
CA GLY A 64 -2.77 -10.33 -9.40
C GLY A 64 -1.75 -9.67 -8.46
N ASP A 65 -0.54 -9.41 -8.97
CA ASP A 65 0.56 -8.87 -8.16
C ASP A 65 0.59 -7.33 -8.12
N LEU A 66 0.18 -6.68 -9.21
CA LEU A 66 0.22 -5.22 -9.39
C LEU A 66 -1.17 -4.56 -9.27
N GLY A 67 -2.24 -5.34 -9.40
CA GLY A 67 -3.59 -4.80 -9.46
C GLY A 67 -3.94 -4.27 -10.85
N THR A 68 -4.79 -3.24 -10.90
CA THR A 68 -5.39 -2.69 -12.12
C THR A 68 -4.89 -1.29 -12.47
N ILE A 69 -4.01 -0.72 -11.66
CA ILE A 69 -3.41 0.58 -11.93
C ILE A 69 -2.39 0.49 -13.07
N ALA A 70 -2.31 1.53 -13.90
CA ALA A 70 -1.27 1.62 -14.92
C ALA A 70 0.10 1.89 -14.29
N PRO A 71 1.21 1.29 -14.77
CA PRO A 71 2.54 1.44 -14.19
C PRO A 71 2.99 2.87 -13.94
N ALA A 72 2.81 3.76 -14.91
CA ALA A 72 3.19 5.17 -14.75
C ALA A 72 2.36 5.88 -13.66
N ALA A 73 1.12 5.47 -13.45
CA ALA A 73 0.24 6.01 -12.42
C ALA A 73 0.50 5.41 -11.02
N ALA A 74 1.23 4.29 -10.93
CA ALA A 74 1.71 3.75 -9.65
C ALA A 74 3.09 4.31 -9.27
N ILE A 75 4.04 4.30 -10.19
CA ILE A 75 5.43 4.67 -9.96
C ILE A 75 5.54 6.17 -9.64
N ARG A 76 5.02 7.05 -10.51
CA ARG A 76 5.24 8.49 -10.38
C ARG A 76 4.69 9.07 -9.06
N PRO A 77 3.46 8.75 -8.63
CA PRO A 77 2.99 9.22 -7.33
C PRO A 77 3.81 8.67 -6.17
N THR A 78 4.21 7.40 -6.23
CA THR A 78 5.00 6.76 -5.17
C THR A 78 6.34 7.47 -5.00
N GLU A 79 7.09 7.67 -6.09
CA GLU A 79 8.37 8.41 -6.07
C GLU A 79 8.19 9.84 -5.58
N ALA A 80 7.17 10.55 -6.05
CA ALA A 80 6.90 11.93 -5.65
C ALA A 80 6.59 12.04 -4.14
N HIS A 81 5.83 11.10 -3.58
CA HIS A 81 5.51 11.10 -2.14
C HIS A 81 6.69 10.69 -1.27
N VAL A 82 7.51 9.74 -1.72
CA VAL A 82 8.77 9.37 -1.04
C VAL A 82 9.73 10.57 -1.04
N ALA A 83 9.92 11.22 -2.18
CA ALA A 83 10.73 12.42 -2.30
C ALA A 83 10.22 13.57 -1.43
N ALA A 84 8.90 13.78 -1.38
CA ALA A 84 8.30 14.79 -0.49
C ALA A 84 8.51 14.46 0.99
N HIS A 85 8.41 13.19 1.38
CA HIS A 85 8.65 12.74 2.76
C HIS A 85 10.08 13.07 3.21
N PHE A 86 11.08 12.62 2.46
CA PHE A 86 12.49 12.89 2.79
C PHE A 86 12.89 14.34 2.55
N GLY A 87 12.29 15.02 1.57
CA GLY A 87 12.50 16.46 1.36
C GLY A 87 12.12 17.28 2.59
N HIS A 88 11.05 16.91 3.30
CA HIS A 88 10.66 17.57 4.53
C HIS A 88 11.62 17.30 5.68
N TRP A 89 11.90 16.02 5.95
CA TRP A 89 12.69 15.64 7.13
C TRP A 89 14.20 15.86 6.98
N SER A 90 14.74 15.67 5.78
CA SER A 90 16.19 15.75 5.54
C SER A 90 16.63 17.09 4.95
N ARG A 91 15.71 17.88 4.38
CA ARG A 91 16.05 19.12 3.66
C ARG A 91 15.18 20.33 4.03
N GLY A 92 14.30 20.21 5.03
CA GLY A 92 13.42 21.29 5.47
C GLY A 92 12.40 21.77 4.43
N ARG A 93 12.18 21.02 3.34
CA ARG A 93 11.25 21.44 2.28
C ARG A 93 9.80 21.28 2.73
N VAL A 94 8.97 22.25 2.36
CA VAL A 94 7.51 22.18 2.58
C VAL A 94 6.84 21.87 1.26
N GLY A 95 5.94 20.89 1.25
CA GLY A 95 5.24 20.44 0.04
C GLY A 95 3.85 19.89 0.36
N ARG A 96 2.89 20.17 -0.53
CA ARG A 96 1.46 19.88 -0.31
C ARG A 96 1.09 18.40 -0.44
N LEU A 97 1.92 17.58 -1.11
CA LEU A 97 1.70 16.14 -1.32
C LEU A 97 1.56 15.34 -0.02
N ARG A 98 2.09 15.84 1.10
CA ARG A 98 1.98 15.18 2.42
C ARG A 98 0.73 15.57 3.19
N GLU A 99 -0.02 16.55 2.71
CA GLU A 99 -1.08 17.20 3.49
C GLU A 99 -2.47 17.03 2.90
N ARG A 100 -2.58 16.93 1.58
CA ARG A 100 -3.87 16.93 0.87
C ARG A 100 -3.78 16.09 -0.41
N PRO A 101 -4.91 15.56 -0.89
CA PRO A 101 -4.97 14.90 -2.20
C PRO A 101 -4.37 15.78 -3.30
N SER A 102 -3.71 15.14 -4.25
CA SER A 102 -3.03 15.81 -5.35
C SER A 102 -3.81 15.62 -6.65
N PRO A 103 -4.27 16.69 -7.32
CA PRO A 103 -4.97 16.58 -8.61
C PRO A 103 -4.13 15.89 -9.71
N ILE A 104 -2.80 15.99 -9.64
CA ILE A 104 -1.88 15.34 -10.59
C ILE A 104 -1.60 13.87 -10.25
N HIS A 105 -1.97 13.42 -9.04
CA HIS A 105 -1.85 12.03 -8.59
C HIS A 105 -3.18 11.53 -8.01
N PRO A 106 -4.24 11.48 -8.83
CA PRO A 106 -5.59 11.27 -8.34
C PRO A 106 -5.79 9.92 -7.67
N ALA A 107 -4.98 8.89 -8.01
CA ALA A 107 -5.05 7.56 -7.43
C ALA A 107 -4.48 7.47 -6.00
N MET A 108 -3.73 8.48 -5.54
CA MET A 108 -3.13 8.48 -4.21
C MET A 108 -4.02 9.24 -3.21
N ASP A 109 -4.53 8.51 -2.22
CA ASP A 109 -5.43 9.03 -1.19
C ASP A 109 -4.83 8.94 0.20
N PHE A 110 -5.35 9.79 1.10
CA PHE A 110 -5.14 9.66 2.52
C PHE A 110 -6.07 8.59 3.09
N ALA A 111 -5.48 7.55 3.67
CA ALA A 111 -6.25 6.55 4.38
C ALA A 111 -6.72 7.10 5.73
N GLY A 112 -7.96 6.79 6.11
CA GLY A 112 -8.51 7.05 7.44
C GLY A 112 -7.76 6.35 8.57
#